data_AF-A0A2R4W1Z9-F1
#
_entry.id   AF-A0A2R4W1Z9-F1
#
_cell.length_a   1.000
_cell.length_b   1.000
_cell.length_c   1.000
_cell.angle_alpha   90.00
_cell.angle_beta   90.00
_cell.angle_gamma   90.00
#
_symmetry.space_group_name_H-M   'P 1'
#
loop_
_entity.id
_entity.type
_entity.pdbx_description
1 polymer ?
#
loop_
_entity_poly.entity_id
_entity_poly.type
_entity_poly.pdbx_seq_one_letter_code
_entity_poly.pdbx_strand_id
1 'polypeptide(L)'
;MINFQNNTIAFSDKTYSFDLNSDGKPVQISFPMNGSGFLAMDKNNDGVINNGSELFGLNTGNAFNELSAYDSDHNGFIYEGDPVYNKLIVLTKDSSGNDQIYSLKDMNIRAISL
;
A
#
# COMPACT_ATOMS: atom_id res chain seq x y z
N MET A 1 -2.30 1.17 -5.29
CA MET A 1 -1.42 0.09 -5.78
C MET A 1 -0.20 0.73 -6.45
N ILE A 2 0.98 0.17 -6.24
CA ILE A 2 2.24 0.63 -6.83
C ILE A 2 2.80 -0.51 -7.67
N ASN A 3 3.31 -0.17 -8.86
CA ASN A 3 4.11 -1.04 -9.68
C ASN A 3 5.53 -0.48 -9.74
N PHE A 4 6.50 -1.27 -9.31
CA PHE A 4 7.90 -0.87 -9.15
C PHE A 4 8.86 -1.70 -10.00
N GLN A 5 8.33 -2.60 -10.84
CA GLN A 5 9.05 -3.24 -11.92
C GLN A 5 8.39 -2.83 -13.24
N ASN A 6 9.17 -2.65 -14.31
CA ASN A 6 8.68 -2.17 -15.61
C ASN A 6 7.86 -3.24 -16.39
N ASN A 7 7.06 -4.02 -15.67
CA ASN A 7 6.25 -5.13 -16.15
C ASN A 7 4.77 -4.81 -15.97
N THR A 8 3.89 -5.50 -16.71
CA THR A 8 2.44 -5.42 -16.52
C THR A 8 2.07 -5.89 -15.12
N ILE A 9 1.16 -5.17 -14.44
CA ILE A 9 0.64 -5.62 -13.14
C ILE A 9 -0.06 -6.96 -13.34
N ALA A 10 0.46 -7.99 -12.69
CA ALA A 10 -0.11 -9.33 -12.72
C ALA A 10 -0.70 -9.66 -11.35
N PHE A 11 -1.96 -10.08 -11.34
CA PHE A 11 -2.58 -10.65 -10.16
C PHE A 11 -2.31 -12.15 -10.13
N SER A 12 -2.16 -12.68 -8.92
CA SER A 12 -2.17 -14.13 -8.71
C SER A 12 -3.56 -14.70 -8.96
N ASP A 13 -3.62 -15.91 -9.52
CA ASP A 13 -4.80 -16.77 -9.42
C ASP A 13 -5.04 -17.24 -7.97
N LYS A 14 -4.05 -17.07 -7.08
CA LYS A 14 -4.20 -17.31 -5.64
C LYS A 14 -4.90 -16.13 -4.97
N THR A 15 -5.80 -16.46 -4.06
CA THR A 15 -6.45 -15.50 -3.17
C THR A 15 -6.00 -15.71 -1.73
N TYR A 16 -6.06 -14.65 -0.94
CA TYR A 16 -5.68 -14.63 0.46
C TYR A 16 -6.78 -14.00 1.30
N SER A 17 -6.90 -14.48 2.54
CA SER A 17 -7.84 -13.94 3.53
C SER A 17 -7.38 -12.56 3.99
N PHE A 18 -8.23 -11.54 3.84
CA PHE A 18 -7.95 -10.17 4.26
C PHE A 18 -9.23 -9.43 4.67
N ASP A 19 -9.18 -8.64 5.75
CA ASP A 19 -10.32 -7.81 6.18
C ASP A 19 -10.43 -6.55 5.32
N LEU A 20 -10.93 -6.72 4.10
CA LEU A 20 -11.02 -5.65 3.12
C LEU A 20 -11.90 -4.47 3.58
N ASN A 21 -12.93 -4.73 4.38
CA ASN A 21 -13.91 -3.72 4.77
C ASN A 21 -13.67 -3.15 6.17
N SER A 22 -12.67 -3.66 6.89
CA SER A 22 -12.36 -3.28 8.27
C SER A 22 -13.53 -3.55 9.24
N ASP A 23 -14.27 -4.63 9.01
CA ASP A 23 -15.44 -5.03 9.81
C ASP A 23 -15.21 -6.32 10.61
N GLY A 24 -13.97 -6.81 10.62
CA GLY A 24 -13.57 -8.06 11.27
C GLY A 24 -13.99 -9.31 10.50
N LYS A 25 -14.46 -9.19 9.26
CA LYS A 25 -14.88 -10.33 8.42
C LYS A 25 -14.00 -10.43 7.17
N PRO A 26 -12.92 -11.23 7.24
CA PRO A 26 -12.04 -11.42 6.11
C PRO A 26 -12.75 -12.01 4.89
N VAL A 27 -12.38 -11.52 3.72
CA VAL A 27 -12.78 -12.04 2.41
C VAL A 27 -11.56 -12.50 1.63
N GLN A 28 -11.77 -13.33 0.60
CA GLN A 28 -10.70 -13.78 -0.28
C GLN A 28 -10.43 -12.73 -1.35
N ILE A 29 -9.21 -12.19 -1.39
CA ILE A 29 -8.78 -11.23 -2.41
C ILE A 29 -7.48 -11.67 -3.08
N SER A 30 -7.31 -11.30 -4.35
CA SER A 30 -6.03 -11.43 -5.03
C SER A 30 -5.11 -10.28 -4.60
N PHE A 31 -3.87 -10.62 -4.27
CA PHE A 31 -2.83 -9.62 -4.03
C PHE A 31 -2.05 -9.33 -5.33
N PRO A 32 -1.63 -8.07 -5.54
CA PRO A 32 -0.65 -7.74 -6.57
C PRO A 32 0.64 -8.52 -6.30
N MET A 33 1.23 -9.11 -7.35
CA MET A 33 2.51 -9.82 -7.28
C MET A 33 3.49 -9.24 -8.30
N ASN A 34 4.68 -9.86 -8.45
CA ASN A 34 5.63 -9.61 -9.53
C ASN A 34 6.07 -8.14 -9.66
N GLY A 35 6.57 -7.57 -8.56
CA GLY A 35 7.02 -6.18 -8.59
C GLY A 35 5.90 -5.17 -8.43
N SER A 36 4.75 -5.59 -7.91
CA SER A 36 3.63 -4.72 -7.55
C SER A 36 3.15 -5.00 -6.12
N GLY A 37 2.51 -4.00 -5.50
CA GLY A 37 1.96 -4.12 -4.15
C GLY A 37 0.95 -3.02 -3.82
N PHE A 38 0.28 -3.15 -2.69
CA PHE A 38 -0.57 -2.10 -2.15
C PHE A 38 0.29 -1.07 -1.42
N LEU A 39 0.00 0.21 -1.63
CA LEU A 39 0.53 1.25 -0.77
C LEU A 39 -0.29 1.22 0.52
N ALA A 40 0.40 1.15 1.66
CA ALA A 40 -0.23 1.00 2.95
C ALA A 40 0.45 1.87 4.01
N MET A 41 -0.27 2.08 5.11
CA MET A 41 0.25 2.67 6.33
C MET A 41 -0.54 2.10 7.50
N ASP A 42 0.17 1.71 8.56
CA ASP A 42 -0.45 1.33 9.82
C ASP A 42 -1.10 2.59 10.43
N LYS A 43 -2.42 2.70 10.28
CA LYS A 43 -3.18 3.88 10.70
C LYS A 43 -3.64 3.78 12.16
N ASN A 44 -3.80 2.56 12.67
CA ASN A 44 -4.28 2.31 14.03
C ASN A 44 -3.11 2.09 15.04
N ASN A 45 -1.87 1.99 14.55
CA ASN A 45 -0.63 1.73 15.28
C ASN A 45 -0.62 0.39 16.03
N ASP A 46 -1.20 -0.66 15.44
CA ASP A 46 -1.18 -2.02 16.00
C ASP A 46 0.05 -2.85 15.57
N GLY A 47 0.86 -2.31 14.65
CA GLY A 47 2.07 -2.92 14.14
C GLY A 47 1.87 -3.88 12.96
N VAL A 48 0.64 -4.03 12.44
CA VAL A 48 0.33 -4.96 11.33
C VAL A 48 -0.61 -4.33 10.31
N ILE A 49 -0.33 -4.51 9.02
CA ILE A 49 -1.31 -4.13 7.97
C ILE A 49 -2.27 -5.29 7.78
N ASN A 50 -3.45 -5.19 8.39
CA ASN A 50 -4.39 -6.30 8.49
C ASN A 50 -5.79 -5.98 7.94
N ASN A 51 -6.08 -4.72 7.61
CA ASN A 51 -7.40 -4.34 7.11
C ASN A 51 -7.38 -3.25 6.03
N GLY A 52 -8.52 -3.10 5.33
CA GLY A 52 -8.63 -2.19 4.18
C GLY A 52 -8.52 -0.70 4.53
N SER A 53 -8.73 -0.30 5.78
CA SER A 53 -8.57 1.10 6.19
C SER A 53 -7.12 1.58 6.09
N GLU A 54 -6.18 0.64 6.12
CA GLU A 54 -4.73 0.87 6.08
C GLU A 54 -4.17 0.88 4.66
N LEU A 55 -4.96 0.46 3.67
CA LEU A 55 -4.59 0.41 2.27
C LEU A 55 -5.11 1.65 1.54
N PHE A 56 -4.21 2.36 0.86
CA PHE A 56 -4.58 3.59 0.16
C PHE A 56 -5.42 3.31 -1.10
N GLY A 57 -6.55 4.02 -1.21
CA GLY A 57 -7.46 4.00 -2.35
C GLY A 57 -8.48 2.87 -2.36
N LEU A 58 -8.50 1.99 -1.36
CA LEU A 58 -9.54 0.95 -1.28
C LEU A 58 -10.88 1.48 -0.79
N ASN A 59 -10.86 2.39 0.18
CA ASN A 59 -12.09 2.93 0.76
C ASN A 59 -12.74 3.99 -0.16
N THR A 60 -11.94 4.85 -0.78
CA THR A 60 -12.46 5.97 -1.58
C THR A 60 -12.42 5.72 -3.09
N GLY A 61 -11.67 4.71 -3.54
CA GLY A 61 -11.32 4.56 -4.96
C GLY A 61 -10.28 5.57 -5.46
N ASN A 62 -9.76 6.45 -4.60
CA ASN A 62 -8.82 7.51 -4.98
C ASN A 62 -7.64 7.62 -4.00
N ALA A 63 -6.61 6.80 -4.24
CA ALA A 63 -5.40 6.76 -3.39
C ALA A 63 -4.67 8.11 -3.33
N PHE A 64 -4.64 8.87 -4.43
CA PHE A 64 -3.94 10.15 -4.47
C PHE A 64 -4.66 11.21 -3.65
N ASN A 65 -5.99 11.23 -3.66
CA ASN A 65 -6.77 12.11 -2.79
C ASN A 65 -6.63 11.74 -1.31
N GLU A 66 -6.48 10.45 -0.98
CA GLU A 66 -6.17 10.03 0.39
C GLU A 66 -4.76 10.45 0.81
N LEU A 67 -3.78 10.33 -0.10
CA LEU A 67 -2.40 10.74 0.16
C LEU A 67 -2.22 12.25 0.26
N SER A 68 -2.97 13.04 -0.50
CA SER A 68 -2.83 14.51 -0.52
C SER A 68 -3.15 15.16 0.82
N ALA A 69 -3.93 14.49 1.68
CA ALA A 69 -4.13 14.91 3.07
C ALA A 69 -2.83 14.91 3.90
N TYR A 70 -1.77 14.26 3.42
CA TYR A 70 -0.48 14.15 4.09
C TYR A 70 0.65 14.93 3.41
N ASP A 71 0.35 15.67 2.34
CA ASP A 71 1.27 16.61 1.69
C ASP A 71 1.39 17.85 2.57
N SER A 72 2.50 17.93 3.30
CA SER A 72 2.68 18.86 4.41
C SER A 72 3.05 20.28 3.97
N ASP A 73 3.67 20.41 2.81
CA ASP A 73 4.05 21.68 2.20
C ASP A 73 3.17 22.05 0.98
N HIS A 74 2.21 21.18 0.63
CA HIS A 74 1.26 21.34 -0.47
C HIS A 74 1.94 21.48 -1.83
N ASN A 75 3.08 20.81 -2.03
CA ASN A 75 3.86 20.89 -3.26
C ASN A 75 3.43 19.87 -4.33
N GLY A 76 2.45 19.00 -4.03
CA GLY A 76 1.95 17.97 -4.93
C GLY A 76 2.74 16.65 -4.88
N PHE A 77 3.63 16.49 -3.92
CA PHE A 77 4.42 15.28 -3.73
C PHE A 77 4.42 14.82 -2.28
N ILE A 78 4.37 13.50 -2.08
CA ILE A 78 4.77 12.89 -0.82
C ILE A 78 6.21 12.41 -0.95
N TYR A 79 7.12 13.02 -0.19
CA TYR A 79 8.56 12.75 -0.25
C TYR A 79 9.19 12.83 1.14
N GLU A 80 10.51 12.71 1.24
CA GLU A 80 11.22 12.69 2.53
C GLU A 80 11.04 13.95 3.41
N GLY A 81 10.55 15.05 2.84
CA GLY A 81 10.15 16.24 3.58
C GLY A 81 8.84 16.08 4.36
N ASP A 82 7.99 15.12 3.98
CA ASP A 82 6.70 14.87 4.62
C ASP A 82 6.82 13.87 5.77
N PRO A 83 6.27 14.18 6.96
CA PRO A 83 6.30 13.27 8.10
C PRO A 83 5.69 11.88 7.83
N VAL A 84 4.73 11.79 6.89
CA VAL A 84 4.08 10.52 6.51
C VAL A 84 5.02 9.58 5.76
N TYR A 85 6.03 10.11 5.05
CA TYR A 85 6.81 9.34 4.08
C TYR A 85 7.50 8.12 4.70
N ASN A 86 8.05 8.27 5.91
CA ASN A 86 8.71 7.16 6.61
C ASN A 86 7.73 6.12 7.19
N LYS A 87 6.42 6.37 7.14
CA LYS A 87 5.35 5.45 7.57
C LYS A 87 4.73 4.68 6.41
N LEU A 88 4.97 5.14 5.18
CA LEU A 88 4.45 4.50 3.98
C LEU A 88 5.25 3.24 3.64
N ILE A 89 4.52 2.19 3.33
CA ILE A 89 5.08 0.89 2.96
C ILE A 89 4.35 0.31 1.74
N VAL A 90 5.01 -0.64 1.09
CA VAL A 90 4.43 -1.49 0.06
C VAL A 90 4.17 -2.87 0.66
N LEU A 91 2.91 -3.27 0.71
CA LEU A 91 2.47 -4.61 1.08
C LEU A 91 2.28 -5.47 -0.17
N THR A 92 2.96 -6.61 -0.23
CA THR A 92 2.82 -7.62 -1.29
C THR A 92 2.93 -9.02 -0.68
N LYS A 93 2.84 -10.06 -1.50
CA LYS A 93 2.95 -11.47 -1.10
C LYS A 93 4.13 -12.14 -1.79
N ASP A 94 4.83 -13.03 -1.09
CA ASP A 94 5.80 -13.93 -1.70
C ASP A 94 5.12 -15.11 -2.44
N SER A 95 5.90 -15.99 -3.07
CA SER A 95 5.39 -17.16 -3.81
C SER A 95 4.68 -18.19 -2.93
N SER A 96 5.00 -18.21 -1.63
CA SER A 96 4.38 -19.02 -0.58
C SER A 96 3.13 -18.39 0.02
N GLY A 97 2.88 -17.10 -0.27
CA GLY A 97 1.72 -16.36 0.24
C GLY A 97 1.95 -15.63 1.56
N ASN A 98 3.19 -15.50 2.02
CA ASN A 98 3.51 -14.71 3.21
C ASN A 98 3.56 -13.22 2.87
N ASP A 99 3.20 -12.39 3.84
CA ASP A 99 3.32 -10.93 3.71
C ASP A 99 4.77 -10.51 3.54
N GLN A 100 4.97 -9.59 2.60
CA GLN A 100 6.23 -8.91 2.36
C GLN A 100 5.97 -7.41 2.45
N ILE A 101 6.71 -6.76 3.34
CA ILE A 101 6.57 -5.33 3.64
C ILE A 101 7.88 -4.65 3.30
N TYR A 102 7.80 -3.61 2.48
CA TYR A 102 8.95 -2.81 2.09
C TYR A 102 8.67 -1.34 2.40
N SER A 103 9.65 -0.61 2.93
CA SER A 103 9.55 0.85 2.94
C SER A 103 9.67 1.41 1.53
N LEU A 104 9.22 2.65 1.30
CA LEU A 104 9.47 3.34 0.02
C LEU A 104 10.98 3.40 -0.31
N LYS A 105 11.82 3.56 0.72
CA LYS A 105 13.29 3.60 0.58
C LYS A 105 13.86 2.26 0.10
N ASP A 106 13.39 1.14 0.64
CA ASP A 106 13.82 -0.21 0.21
C ASP A 106 13.50 -0.46 -1.27
N MET A 107 12.43 0.17 -1.76
CA MET A 107 11.99 0.11 -3.16
C MET A 107 12.63 1.20 -4.04
N ASN A 108 13.56 2.02 -3.52
CA ASN A 108 14.15 3.18 -4.20
C ASN A 108 13.12 4.21 -4.71
N ILE A 109 11.92 4.26 -4.11
CA ILE A 109 10.90 5.27 -4.38
C ILE A 109 11.25 6.50 -3.55
N ARG A 110 11.54 7.63 -4.19
CA ARG A 110 11.93 8.88 -3.51
C ARG A 110 10.78 9.85 -3.27
N ALA A 111 9.76 9.77 -4.12
CA ALA A 111 8.59 10.63 -4.06
C ALA A 111 7.40 9.93 -4.73
N ILE A 112 6.20 10.29 -4.30
CA ILE A 112 4.94 9.94 -4.95
C ILE A 112 4.31 11.26 -5.41
N SER A 113 4.09 11.42 -6.71
CA SER A 113 3.30 12.54 -7.26
C SER A 113 1.82 12.30 -6.98
N LEU A 114 1.11 13.35 -6.61
CA LEU A 114 -0.33 13.34 -6.34
C LEU A 114 -1.18 13.72 -7.56
#